data_AF-A0AAV0PLQ1-F1
#
_entry.id   AF-A0AAV0PLQ1-F1
#
_cell.length_a   1.000
_cell.length_b   1.000
_cell.length_c   1.000
_cell.angle_alpha   90.00
_cell.angle_beta   90.00
_cell.angle_gamma   90.00
#
_symmetry.space_group_name_H-M   'P 1'
#
loop_
_entity.id
_entity.type
_entity.pdbx_description
1 polymer ?
#
loop_
_entity_poly.entity_id
_entity_poly.type
_entity_poly.pdbx_seq_one_letter_code
_entity_poly.pdbx_strand_id
1 'polypeptide(L)'
;MFHMVINFCHNVKLQGVRISAPGNSPNTDGIHVQFSTAVTIVSSKIATGDDCVSIGPGTANMLVDKVTCGPGHGIRYKLNCLNR
;
A
#
# COMPACT_ATOMS: atom_id res chain seq x y z
N MET A 1 -3.20 9.95 4.10
CA MET A 1 -4.59 9.49 3.91
C MET A 1 -4.57 8.52 2.76
N PHE A 2 -5.37 7.46 2.81
CA PHE A 2 -5.23 6.32 1.90
C PHE A 2 -6.34 6.31 0.85
N HIS A 3 -6.01 5.97 -0.40
CA HIS A 3 -7.02 5.71 -1.43
C HIS A 3 -7.73 4.38 -1.20
N MET A 4 -6.99 3.37 -0.71
CA MET A 4 -7.51 2.04 -0.46
C MET A 4 -6.91 1.49 0.83
N VAL A 5 -7.75 0.85 1.65
CA VAL A 5 -7.33 0.25 2.91
C VAL A 5 -7.76 -1.22 2.93
N ILE A 6 -6.80 -2.13 3.12
CA ILE A 6 -7.03 -3.53 3.47
C ILE A 6 -6.72 -3.68 4.96
N ASN A 7 -7.75 -3.90 5.76
CA ASN A 7 -7.63 -3.99 7.22
C ASN A 7 -8.39 -5.21 7.75
N PHE A 8 -7.78 -5.98 8.66
CA PHE A 8 -8.37 -7.21 9.23
C PHE A 8 -8.89 -8.21 8.18
N CYS A 9 -8.18 -8.34 7.06
CA CYS A 9 -8.59 -9.22 5.96
C CYS A 9 -7.70 -10.47 5.86
N HIS A 10 -8.24 -11.52 5.26
CA HIS A 10 -7.51 -12.75 4.96
C HIS A 10 -7.71 -13.15 3.49
N ASN A 11 -6.64 -13.54 2.81
CA ASN A 11 -6.67 -14.02 1.41
C ASN A 11 -7.26 -13.00 0.42
N VAL A 12 -6.65 -11.81 0.35
CA VAL A 12 -7.07 -10.73 -0.55
C VAL A 12 -6.17 -10.68 -1.77
N LYS A 13 -6.77 -10.61 -2.96
CA LYS A 13 -6.05 -10.39 -4.22
C LYS A 13 -6.49 -9.10 -4.89
N LEU A 14 -5.57 -8.16 -5.02
CA LEU A 14 -5.71 -6.95 -5.84
C LEU A 14 -4.94 -7.14 -7.15
N GLN A 15 -5.63 -7.04 -8.27
CA GLN A 15 -5.05 -7.23 -9.60
C GLN A 15 -5.48 -6.10 -10.54
N GLY A 16 -4.51 -5.50 -11.26
CA GLY A 16 -4.83 -4.50 -12.28
C GLY A 16 -5.29 -3.15 -11.71
N VAL A 17 -5.04 -2.88 -10.43
CA VAL A 17 -5.48 -1.66 -9.75
C VAL A 17 -4.76 -0.45 -10.34
N ARG A 18 -5.52 0.63 -10.60
CA ARG A 18 -5.00 1.93 -11.00
C ARG A 18 -5.40 2.99 -9.98
N ILE A 19 -4.41 3.63 -9.36
CA ILE A 19 -4.59 4.77 -8.46
C ILE A 19 -3.78 5.94 -9.03
N SER A 20 -4.37 7.13 -9.04
CA SER A 20 -3.74 8.34 -9.57
C SER A 20 -4.07 9.55 -8.70
N ALA A 21 -3.05 10.24 -8.24
CA ALA A 21 -3.10 11.55 -7.61
C ALA A 21 -1.91 12.40 -8.09
N PRO A 22 -2.00 13.75 -8.03
CA PRO A 22 -0.88 14.61 -8.38
C PRO A 22 0.37 14.29 -7.55
N GLY A 23 1.55 14.31 -8.17
CA GLY A 23 2.80 13.92 -7.50
C GLY A 23 3.24 14.82 -6.35
N ASN A 24 2.73 16.05 -6.32
CA ASN A 24 2.93 17.02 -5.24
C ASN A 24 1.77 17.02 -4.23
N SER A 25 0.83 16.07 -4.31
CA SER A 25 -0.32 15.99 -3.41
C SER A 25 0.10 15.36 -2.09
N PRO A 26 0.17 16.13 -0.98
CA PRO A 26 0.59 15.60 0.30
C PRO A 26 -0.46 14.63 0.84
N ASN A 27 -0.03 13.66 1.66
CA ASN A 27 -0.91 12.71 2.34
C ASN A 27 -1.75 11.84 1.40
N THR A 28 -1.24 11.53 0.21
CA THR A 28 -1.89 10.62 -0.76
C THR A 28 -1.19 9.27 -0.79
N ASP A 29 -1.49 8.42 0.19
CA ASP A 29 -1.06 7.03 0.14
C ASP A 29 -1.96 6.26 -0.85
N GLY A 30 -1.39 5.32 -1.59
CA GLY A 30 -2.11 4.44 -2.50
C GLY A 30 -2.88 3.37 -1.73
N ILE A 31 -2.24 2.21 -1.53
CA ILE A 31 -2.85 1.05 -0.86
C ILE A 31 -2.20 0.89 0.52
N HIS A 32 -3.01 0.97 1.57
CA HIS A 32 -2.59 0.63 2.93
C HIS A 32 -3.03 -0.78 3.28
N VAL A 33 -2.11 -1.59 3.84
CA VAL A 33 -2.40 -2.94 4.34
C VAL A 33 -2.02 -3.03 5.81
N GLN A 34 -2.95 -3.43 6.66
CA GLN A 34 -2.73 -3.59 8.10
C GLN A 34 -3.52 -4.79 8.65
N PHE A 35 -3.00 -5.44 9.69
CA PHE A 35 -3.66 -6.56 10.39
C PHE A 35 -4.24 -7.64 9.46
N SER A 36 -3.57 -7.89 8.33
CA SER A 36 -4.09 -8.74 7.26
C SER A 36 -3.09 -9.81 6.84
N THR A 37 -3.59 -10.98 6.47
CA THR A 37 -2.75 -12.13 6.09
C THR A 37 -3.07 -12.61 4.68
N ALA A 38 -2.07 -13.09 3.94
CA ALA A 38 -2.25 -13.60 2.57
C ALA A 38 -2.79 -12.52 1.61
N VAL A 39 -2.10 -11.38 1.54
CA VAL A 39 -2.45 -10.28 0.64
C VAL A 39 -1.58 -10.31 -0.60
N THR A 40 -2.17 -10.31 -1.79
CA THR A 40 -1.46 -10.30 -3.08
C THR A 40 -1.84 -9.07 -3.89
N ILE A 41 -0.86 -8.23 -4.23
CA ILE A 41 -1.03 -7.06 -5.09
C ILE A 41 -0.21 -7.27 -6.36
N VAL A 42 -0.88 -7.38 -7.51
CA VAL A 42 -0.22 -7.75 -8.78
C VAL A 42 -0.63 -6.89 -9.97
N SER A 43 0.33 -6.60 -10.85
CA SER A 43 0.07 -5.93 -12.15
C SER A 43 -0.67 -4.60 -12.02
N SER A 44 -0.33 -3.80 -11.01
CA SER A 44 -1.02 -2.56 -10.66
C SER A 44 -0.16 -1.33 -10.98
N LYS A 45 -0.80 -0.18 -11.22
CA LYS A 45 -0.13 1.11 -11.42
C LYS A 45 -0.65 2.11 -10.39
N ILE A 46 0.23 2.55 -9.51
CA ILE A 46 -0.13 3.44 -8.40
C ILE A 46 0.75 4.68 -8.50
N ALA A 47 0.13 5.79 -8.85
CA ALA A 47 0.77 7.08 -8.94
C ALA A 47 0.18 8.02 -7.90
N THR A 48 0.93 8.30 -6.86
CA THR A 48 0.52 9.20 -5.77
C THR A 48 1.68 10.13 -5.38
N GLY A 49 1.41 11.11 -4.52
CA GLY A 49 2.44 11.97 -3.94
C GLY A 49 3.09 11.40 -2.66
N ASP A 50 2.56 10.31 -2.10
CA ASP A 50 3.07 9.66 -0.89
C ASP A 50 3.36 8.17 -1.13
N ASP A 51 3.21 7.31 -0.12
CA ASP A 51 3.45 5.87 -0.24
C ASP A 51 2.56 5.23 -1.31
N CYS A 52 3.17 4.51 -2.24
CA CYS A 52 2.47 3.70 -3.24
C CYS A 52 1.71 2.54 -2.58
N VAL A 53 2.44 1.78 -1.75
CA VAL A 53 1.87 0.74 -0.89
C VAL A 53 2.48 0.92 0.49
N SER A 54 1.66 1.11 1.51
CA SER A 54 2.10 1.19 2.91
C SER A 54 1.67 -0.05 3.68
N ILE A 55 2.60 -0.65 4.41
CA ILE A 55 2.40 -1.91 5.14
C ILE A 55 2.50 -1.61 6.63
N GLY A 56 1.37 -1.67 7.33
CA GLY A 56 1.26 -1.49 8.76
C GLY A 56 1.44 -2.80 9.56
N PRO A 57 1.43 -2.70 10.90
CA PRO A 57 1.62 -3.83 11.80
C PRO A 57 0.54 -4.91 11.65
N GLY A 58 0.89 -6.13 12.07
CA GLY A 58 0.00 -7.30 12.00
C GLY A 58 -0.25 -7.81 10.58
N THR A 59 0.49 -7.32 9.58
CA THR A 59 0.45 -7.85 8.21
C THR A 59 1.40 -9.02 8.05
N ALA A 60 0.94 -10.12 7.48
CA ALA A 60 1.76 -11.33 7.24
C ALA A 60 1.48 -11.94 5.85
N ASN A 61 2.45 -12.67 5.31
CA ASN A 61 2.34 -13.37 4.01
C ASN A 61 1.80 -12.46 2.89
N MET A 62 2.53 -11.40 2.58
CA MET A 62 2.16 -10.44 1.55
C MET A 62 3.06 -10.57 0.32
N LEU A 63 2.45 -10.54 -0.87
CA LEU A 63 3.14 -10.51 -2.16
C LEU A 63 2.80 -9.21 -2.90
N VAL A 64 3.83 -8.50 -3.34
CA VAL A 64 3.70 -7.34 -4.24
C VAL A 64 4.56 -7.62 -5.46
N ASP A 65 3.93 -7.84 -6.62
CA ASP A 65 4.63 -8.18 -7.87
C ASP A 65 4.10 -7.37 -9.06
N LYS A 66 5.00 -7.00 -9.99
CA LYS A 66 4.66 -6.19 -11.19
C LYS A 66 3.85 -4.93 -10.86
N VAL A 67 4.15 -4.26 -9.75
CA VAL A 67 3.54 -2.99 -9.37
C VAL A 67 4.42 -1.84 -9.82
N THR A 68 3.87 -0.94 -10.62
CA THR A 68 4.53 0.31 -11.01
C THR A 68 4.13 1.40 -10.01
N CYS A 69 5.13 1.94 -9.30
CA CYS A 69 4.96 3.05 -8.36
C CYS A 69 5.60 4.33 -8.90
N GLY A 70 4.98 5.47 -8.65
CA GLY A 70 5.63 6.79 -8.84
C GLY A 70 4.65 7.89 -9.23
N PRO A 71 4.90 9.15 -8.81
CA PRO A 71 6.19 9.69 -8.38
C PRO A 71 6.49 9.69 -6.86
N GLY A 72 5.56 9.26 -6.00
CA GLY A 72 5.68 9.35 -4.55
C GLY A 72 6.75 8.45 -3.90
N HIS A 73 6.52 8.05 -2.65
CA HIS A 73 7.53 7.45 -1.77
C HIS A 73 7.78 5.95 -1.97
N GLY A 74 7.13 5.33 -2.96
CA GLY A 74 7.28 3.90 -3.25
C GLY A 74 6.61 3.01 -2.20
N ILE A 75 7.14 1.80 -2.00
CA ILE A 75 6.57 0.82 -1.06
C ILE A 75 7.26 1.00 0.30
N ARG A 76 6.49 1.17 1.38
CA ARG A 76 7.03 1.46 2.72
C ARG A 76 6.42 0.58 3.80
N TYR A 77 7.29 0.07 4.67
CA TYR A 77 6.88 -0.58 5.92
C TYR A 77 6.76 0.46 7.03
N LYS A 78 5.56 0.61 7.60
CA LYS A 78 5.30 1.44 8.77
C LYS A 78 5.40 0.56 10.00
N LEU A 79 6.59 0.51 10.59
CA LEU A 79 6.79 -0.13 11.88
C LEU A 79 6.14 0.72 12.97
N ASN A 80 5.33 0.10 13.82
CA ASN A 80 4.98 0.70 15.10
C ASN A 80 6.21 0.65 15.99
N CYS A 81 7.02 1.71 15.99
CA CYS A 81 7.89 2.00 17.13
C CYS A 81 7.02 2.45 18.30
N LEU A 82 6.35 1.51 18.97
CA LEU A 82 5.86 1.73 20.33
C LEU A 82 7.09 1.70 21.25
N ASN A 83 7.69 2.88 21.45
CA ASN A 83 8.45 3.31 22.63
C ASN A 83 9.16 4.66 22.35
N ARG A 84 8.38 5.75 22.25
CA ARG A 84 8.77 7.07 22.74
C ARG A 84 7.55 7.73 23.36
#